data_AF-A0A3P7RTE5-F1
#
_entry.id   AF-A0A3P7RTE5-F1
#
_cell.length_a   1.000
_cell.length_b   1.000
_cell.length_c   1.000
_cell.angle_alpha   90.00
_cell.angle_beta   90.00
_cell.angle_gamma   90.00
#
_symmetry.space_group_name_H-M   'P 1'
#
loop_
_entity.id
_entity.type
_entity.pdbx_description
1 polymer ?
#
loop_
_entity_poly.entity_id
_entity_poly.type
_entity_poly.pdbx_seq_one_letter_code
_entity_poly.pdbx_strand_id
1 'polypeptide(L)'
;MSASQASRAVVPLMTSEPHTLKLEDALSSELSGNFKSLAKKLTKTPWEVMAKALYEAMQGAGTKERVLIEVLATCSNDDIVELKKAYEKVLEDEGKSKGN
;
A
#
# COMPACT_ATOMS: atom_id res chain seq x y z
N MET A 1 -10.79 -62.12 8.93
CA MET A 1 -10.51 -61.14 7.86
C MET A 1 -11.73 -60.24 7.76
N SER A 2 -11.71 -59.08 8.43
CA SER A 2 -12.83 -58.13 8.46
C SER A 2 -12.45 -56.89 7.65
N ALA A 3 -13.27 -56.56 6.67
CA ALA A 3 -13.19 -55.31 5.93
C ALA A 3 -14.00 -54.21 6.64
N SER A 4 -13.68 -52.96 6.31
CA SER A 4 -14.37 -51.72 6.69
C SER A 4 -14.02 -51.16 8.07
N GLN A 5 -13.23 -50.09 8.07
CA GLN A 5 -13.75 -48.75 8.38
C GLN A 5 -12.81 -47.74 7.71
N ALA A 6 -13.35 -47.01 6.75
CA ALA A 6 -12.73 -45.86 6.15
C ALA A 6 -12.45 -44.82 7.24
N SER A 7 -11.18 -44.69 7.65
CA SER A 7 -10.75 -43.54 8.42
C SER A 7 -10.71 -42.36 7.47
N ARG A 8 -11.85 -41.67 7.41
CA ARG A 8 -12.10 -40.35 6.84
C ARG A 8 -10.80 -39.56 6.77
N ALA A 9 -10.24 -39.43 5.57
CA ALA A 9 -9.20 -38.47 5.29
C ALA A 9 -9.75 -37.12 5.76
N VAL A 10 -9.15 -36.58 6.82
CA VAL A 10 -9.37 -35.20 7.21
C VAL A 10 -8.93 -34.37 6.01
N VAL A 11 -9.88 -33.75 5.32
CA VAL A 11 -9.62 -32.69 4.36
C VAL A 11 -8.66 -31.75 5.07
N PRO A 12 -7.41 -31.56 4.60
CA PRO A 12 -6.54 -30.56 5.19
C PRO A 12 -7.27 -29.23 5.06
N LEU A 13 -7.72 -28.70 6.20
CA LEU A 13 -8.29 -27.37 6.25
C LEU A 13 -7.18 -26.44 5.78
N MET A 14 -7.43 -25.91 4.61
CA MET A 14 -6.59 -25.07 3.77
C MET A 14 -6.34 -23.73 4.48
N THR A 15 -5.55 -23.71 5.56
CA THR A 15 -5.11 -22.45 6.19
C THR A 15 -3.76 -22.65 6.86
N SER A 16 -2.67 -22.54 6.09
CA SER A 16 -1.39 -21.92 6.52
C SER A 16 -0.24 -22.32 5.59
N GLU A 17 -0.33 -21.94 4.32
CA GLU A 17 0.90 -21.68 3.56
C GLU A 17 1.43 -20.31 4.01
N PRO A 18 2.73 -20.14 4.33
CA PRO A 18 3.28 -18.83 4.63
C PRO A 18 3.07 -17.94 3.41
N HIS A 19 2.17 -16.96 3.52
CA HIS A 19 1.90 -16.02 2.45
C HIS A 19 3.18 -15.21 2.21
N THR A 20 4.00 -15.66 1.26
CA THR A 20 5.24 -15.00 0.85
C THR A 20 4.93 -13.73 0.03
N LEU A 21 3.65 -13.50 -0.27
CA LEU A 21 3.13 -12.38 -1.01
C LEU A 21 2.78 -11.25 -0.04
N LYS A 22 3.30 -10.06 -0.33
CA LYS A 22 2.96 -8.86 0.43
C LYS A 22 1.48 -8.55 0.22
N LEU A 23 0.82 -8.03 1.26
CA LEU A 23 -0.63 -7.79 1.23
C LEU A 23 -1.04 -6.86 0.09
N GLU A 24 -0.22 -5.86 -0.22
CA GLU A 24 -0.45 -4.95 -1.34
C GLU A 24 -0.47 -5.66 -2.70
N ASP A 25 0.32 -6.71 -2.87
CA ASP A 25 0.44 -7.45 -4.13
C ASP A 25 -0.74 -8.40 -4.30
N ALA A 26 -1.15 -9.07 -3.22
CA ALA A 26 -2.37 -9.90 -3.21
C ALA A 26 -3.63 -9.06 -3.48
N LEU A 27 -3.76 -7.89 -2.85
CA LEU A 27 -4.88 -6.98 -3.14
C LEU A 27 -4.82 -6.43 -4.58
N SER A 28 -3.63 -6.32 -5.15
CA SER A 28 -3.45 -5.86 -6.52
C SER A 28 -3.89 -6.88 -7.58
N SER A 29 -3.74 -8.17 -7.31
CA SER A 29 -4.13 -9.22 -8.25
C SER A 29 -5.65 -9.39 -8.29
N GLU A 30 -6.32 -9.23 -7.15
CA GLU A 30 -7.76 -9.47 -7.02
C GLU A 30 -8.64 -8.27 -7.38
N LEU A 31 -8.13 -7.04 -7.21
CA LEU A 31 -8.93 -5.83 -7.36
C LEU A 31 -8.57 -5.06 -8.63
N SER A 32 -9.52 -4.29 -9.15
CA SER A 32 -9.32 -3.41 -10.31
C SER A 32 -9.81 -1.98 -10.05
N GLY A 33 -9.40 -1.05 -10.94
CA GLY A 33 -9.87 0.34 -10.94
C GLY A 33 -9.63 1.12 -9.65
N ASN A 34 -10.61 1.96 -9.29
CA ASN A 34 -10.54 2.83 -8.11
C ASN A 34 -10.46 2.05 -6.80
N PHE A 35 -11.11 0.89 -6.74
CA PHE A 35 -11.13 0.08 -5.53
C PHE A 35 -9.76 -0.53 -5.23
N LYS A 36 -9.04 -1.01 -6.25
CA LYS A 36 -7.63 -1.42 -6.12
C LYS A 36 -6.76 -0.29 -5.58
N SER A 37 -6.93 0.91 -6.13
CA SER A 37 -6.16 2.09 -5.74
C SER A 37 -6.42 2.49 -4.29
N LEU A 38 -7.67 2.40 -3.84
CA LEU A 38 -8.04 2.64 -2.45
C LEU A 38 -7.48 1.56 -1.52
N ALA A 39 -7.65 0.28 -1.86
CA ALA A 39 -7.15 -0.84 -1.06
C ALA A 39 -5.64 -0.74 -0.82
N LYS A 40 -4.86 -0.35 -1.84
CA LYS A 40 -3.42 -0.06 -1.70
C LYS A 40 -3.08 1.10 -0.78
N LYS A 41 -3.93 2.13 -0.74
CA LYS A 41 -3.71 3.28 0.15
C LYS A 41 -4.00 2.90 1.60
N LEU A 42 -4.97 2.00 1.83
CA LEU A 42 -5.34 1.52 3.16
C LEU A 42 -4.27 0.63 3.82
N THR A 43 -3.35 0.04 3.04
CA THR A 43 -2.22 -0.72 3.59
C THR A 43 -1.02 0.15 3.97
N LYS A 44 -1.08 1.46 3.74
CA LYS A 44 0.02 2.40 3.98
C LYS A 44 -0.24 3.26 5.21
N THR A 45 0.83 3.79 5.77
CA THR A 45 0.70 4.80 6.82
C THR A 45 0.10 6.10 6.26
N PRO A 46 -0.58 6.93 7.09
CA PRO A 46 -1.09 8.23 6.66
C PRO A 46 -0.01 9.10 6.00
N TRP A 47 1.20 9.11 6.56
CA TRP A 47 2.34 9.89 6.07
C TRP A 47 2.80 9.44 4.69
N GLU A 48 2.85 8.13 4.42
CA GLU A 48 3.18 7.62 3.08
C GLU A 48 2.13 8.00 2.03
N VAL A 49 0.84 8.02 2.40
CA VAL A 49 -0.24 8.45 1.51
C VAL A 49 -0.15 9.95 1.24
N MET A 50 0.04 10.77 2.27
CA MET A 50 0.18 12.22 2.16
C MET A 50 1.43 12.62 1.39
N ALA A 51 2.58 11.99 1.67
CA ALA A 51 3.83 12.22 0.96
C ALA A 51 3.69 11.93 -0.54
N LYS A 52 3.04 10.82 -0.89
CA LYS A 52 2.77 10.47 -2.29
C LYS A 52 1.87 11.51 -2.96
N ALA A 53 0.81 11.95 -2.27
CA ALA A 53 -0.10 12.98 -2.77
C ALA A 53 0.63 14.32 -3.00
N LEU A 54 1.52 14.72 -2.08
CA LEU A 54 2.35 15.92 -2.24
C LEU A 54 3.29 15.80 -3.45
N TYR A 55 3.93 14.64 -3.63
CA TYR A 55 4.82 14.42 -4.76
C TYR A 55 4.06 14.53 -6.09
N GLU A 56 2.93 13.83 -6.21
CA GLU A 56 2.07 13.89 -7.41
C GLU A 56 1.44 15.26 -7.65
N ALA A 57 1.23 16.05 -6.59
CA ALA A 57 0.72 17.41 -6.70
C ALA A 57 1.75 18.41 -7.24
N MET A 58 3.04 18.15 -7.00
CA MET A 58 4.16 18.98 -7.48
C MET A 58 4.82 18.45 -8.75
N GLN A 59 4.48 17.23 -9.18
CA GLN A 59 5.03 16.62 -10.39
C GLN A 59 4.32 17.15 -11.65
N GLY A 60 5.09 17.69 -12.61
CA GLY A 60 4.61 18.07 -13.94
C GLY A 60 4.61 19.58 -14.21
N ALA A 61 3.96 19.99 -15.31
CA ALA A 61 3.83 21.39 -15.69
C ALA A 61 2.67 22.05 -14.94
N GLY A 62 2.92 22.40 -13.67
CA GLY A 62 1.94 23.04 -12.80
C GLY A 62 2.04 22.50 -11.37
N THR A 63 1.13 22.95 -10.52
CA THR A 63 1.03 22.48 -9.14
C THR A 63 -0.44 22.33 -8.79
N LYS A 64 -0.80 21.30 -8.02
CA LYS A 64 -2.15 21.14 -7.48
C LYS A 64 -2.20 21.77 -6.10
N GLU A 65 -2.27 23.10 -6.01
CA GLU A 65 -2.08 23.86 -4.77
C GLU A 65 -3.08 23.45 -3.68
N ARG A 66 -4.31 23.08 -4.07
CA ARG A 66 -5.32 22.60 -3.13
C ARG A 66 -4.83 21.41 -2.29
N VAL A 67 -4.10 20.48 -2.90
CA VAL A 67 -3.55 19.30 -2.18
C VAL A 67 -2.46 19.72 -1.20
N LEU A 68 -1.60 20.66 -1.60
CA LEU A 68 -0.55 21.19 -0.73
C LEU A 68 -1.17 21.88 0.50
N ILE A 69 -2.19 22.71 0.29
CA ILE A 69 -2.90 23.42 1.37
C ILE A 69 -3.56 22.41 2.31
N GLU A 70 -4.28 21.43 1.77
CA GLU A 70 -5.00 20.44 2.59
C GLU A 70 -4.07 19.62 3.48
N VAL A 71 -2.92 19.18 2.95
CA VAL A 71 -1.96 18.40 3.72
C VAL A 71 -1.20 19.30 4.70
N LEU A 72 -0.60 20.39 4.23
CA LEU A 72 0.32 21.19 5.05
C LEU A 72 -0.40 22.04 6.10
N ALA A 73 -1.62 22.51 5.84
CA ALA A 73 -2.36 23.33 6.79
C ALA A 73 -3.01 22.50 7.92
N THR A 74 -3.07 21.18 7.78
CA THR A 74 -3.68 20.27 8.78
C THR A 74 -2.66 19.46 9.58
N CYS A 75 -1.39 19.44 9.18
CA CYS A 75 -0.33 18.74 9.90
C CYS A 75 0.18 19.55 11.10
N SER A 76 0.31 18.89 12.25
CA SER A 76 1.07 19.40 13.39
C SER A 76 2.59 19.36 13.14
N ASN A 77 3.39 19.95 14.03
CA ASN A 77 4.85 19.92 13.88
C ASN A 77 5.42 18.49 13.89
N ASP A 78 4.87 17.61 14.72
CA ASP A 78 5.29 16.21 14.80
C ASP A 78 4.89 15.46 13.51
N ASP A 79 3.70 15.74 12.99
CA ASP A 79 3.23 15.19 11.71
C ASP A 79 4.17 15.60 10.56
N ILE A 80 4.62 16.86 10.55
CA ILE A 80 5.57 17.36 9.54
C ILE A 80 6.91 16.61 9.61
N VAL A 81 7.38 16.20 10.80
CA VAL A 81 8.62 15.42 10.94
C VAL A 81 8.47 14.05 10.29
N GLU A 82 7.36 13.35 10.55
CA GLU A 82 7.11 12.03 9.94
C GLU A 82 6.80 12.13 8.44
N LEU A 83 6.07 13.16 8.03
CA LEU A 83 5.77 13.44 6.63
C LEU A 83 7.03 13.71 5.81
N LYS A 84 8.02 14.42 6.38
CA LYS A 84 9.32 14.63 5.71
C LYS A 84 10.05 13.32 5.46
N LYS A 85 10.15 12.44 6.46
CA LYS A 85 10.78 11.12 6.32
C LYS A 85 10.08 10.29 5.25
N ALA A 86 8.75 10.28 5.25
CA ALA A 86 7.97 9.58 4.24
C ALA A 86 8.16 10.17 2.83
N TYR A 87 8.27 11.49 2.72
CA TYR A 87 8.50 12.18 1.45
C TYR A 87 9.88 11.89 0.86
N GLU A 88 10.93 11.84 1.68
CA GLU A 88 12.27 11.43 1.25
C GLU A 88 12.26 10.02 0.64
N LYS A 89 11.59 9.06 1.30
CA LYS A 89 11.41 7.70 0.77
C LYS A 89 10.66 7.69 -0.56
N VAL A 90 9.62 8.51 -0.73
CA VAL A 90 8.89 8.64 -2.00
C VAL A 90 9.80 9.17 -3.12
N LEU A 91 10.66 10.14 -2.83
CA LEU A 91 11.62 10.65 -3.82
C LEU A 91 12.63 9.57 -4.25
N GLU A 92 13.13 8.78 -3.31
CA GLU A 92 14.04 7.66 -3.63
C GLU A 92 13.36 6.60 -4.50
N ASP A 93 12.14 6.21 -4.15
CA ASP A 93 11.38 5.18 -4.86
C ASP A 93 11.02 5.64 -6.28
N GLU A 94 10.62 6.90 -6.43
CA GLU A 94 10.29 7.49 -7.74
C GLU A 94 11.53 7.80 -8.59
N GLY A 95 12.64 8.17 -7.95
CA GLY A 95 13.93 8.37 -8.60
C GLY A 95 14.46 7.07 -9.22
N LYS A 96 14.32 5.94 -8.51
CA LYS A 96 14.67 4.60 -9.03
C LYS A 96 13.81 4.21 -10.24
N SER A 97 12.54 4.62 -10.28
CA SER A 97 11.59 4.27 -11.34
C SER A 97 11.86 4.97 -12.69
N LYS A 98 12.54 6.13 -12.68
CA LYS A 98 12.87 6.89 -13.91
C LYS A 98 14.25 6.56 -14.51
N GLY A 99 15.03 5.70 -13.86
CA GLY A 99 16.41 5.37 -14.25
C GLY A 99 16.59 4.07 -15.05
N ASN A 100 15.53 3.53 -15.68
CA ASN A 100 15.58 2.33 -16.52
C ASN A 100 14.98 2.59 -17.91
#